data_AF-A0A919GAQ7-F1
#
_entry.id   AF-A0A919GAQ7-F1
#
_cell.length_a   1.000
_cell.length_b   1.000
_cell.length_c   1.000
_cell.angle_alpha   90.00
_cell.angle_beta   90.00
_cell.angle_gamma   90.00
#
_symmetry.space_group_name_H-M   'P 1'
#
loop_
_entity.id
_entity.type
_entity.pdbx_description
1 polymer ?
#
loop_
_entity_poly.entity_id
_entity_poly.type
_entity_poly.pdbx_seq_one_letter_code
_entity_poly.pdbx_strand_id
1 'polypeptide(L)'
;MERARGRPARPRPPPSGGGGPRASGRGSPRPEGEIHGQGTVAHRIGLTTIAHPEDPRMPGITREEVAHLARLARLELKPEELDHFAGQLDDIINAVARVSDVADQDVPPTSHPLPLTNVMRPDEVRPSLTPQQALSGAPAEEQQRFKVPQILGEE
;
A
#
# COMPACT_ATOMS: atom_id res chain seq x y z
N MET A 1 42.27 -40.83 33.22
CA MET A 1 42.92 -41.31 31.98
C MET A 1 41.77 -41.83 31.12
N GLU A 2 41.24 -41.06 30.17
CA GLU A 2 41.69 -41.03 28.77
C GLU A 2 40.98 -39.84 28.09
N ARG A 3 41.73 -38.93 27.46
CA ARG A 3 41.18 -37.75 26.78
C ARG A 3 40.89 -38.09 25.31
N ALA A 4 39.63 -38.12 24.90
CA ALA A 4 39.25 -38.15 23.49
C ALA A 4 39.51 -36.78 22.84
N ARG A 5 40.64 -36.63 22.15
CA ARG A 5 40.95 -35.44 21.35
C ARG A 5 40.28 -35.56 19.99
N GLY A 6 39.17 -34.84 19.81
CA GLY A 6 38.57 -34.62 18.49
C GLY A 6 39.54 -33.88 17.57
N ARG A 7 39.68 -34.36 16.33
CA ARG A 7 40.53 -33.76 15.29
C ARG A 7 40.04 -32.34 14.97
N PRO A 8 40.93 -31.32 14.87
CA PRO A 8 40.52 -29.99 14.47
C PRO A 8 40.17 -29.94 12.97
N ALA A 9 39.05 -29.28 12.64
CA ALA A 9 38.67 -28.96 11.27
C ALA A 9 39.72 -28.02 10.63
N ARG A 10 40.11 -28.31 9.39
CA ARG A 10 41.07 -27.47 8.64
C ARG A 10 40.42 -26.13 8.27
N PRO A 11 41.12 -24.99 8.40
CA PRO A 11 40.61 -23.70 7.95
C PRO A 11 40.55 -23.61 6.41
N ARG A 12 39.53 -22.95 5.88
CA ARG A 12 39.38 -22.66 4.44
C ARG A 12 40.47 -21.68 3.99
N PRO A 13 41.03 -21.82 2.78
CA PRO A 13 42.01 -20.86 2.27
C PRO A 13 41.36 -19.49 1.98
N PRO A 14 42.10 -18.38 2.14
CA PRO A 14 41.61 -17.05 1.78
C PRO A 14 41.50 -16.90 0.25
N PRO A 15 40.56 -16.10 -0.27
CA PRO A 15 40.57 -15.75 -1.69
C PRO A 15 41.82 -14.91 -1.99
N SER A 16 42.65 -15.39 -2.92
CA SER A 16 43.80 -14.67 -3.44
C SER A 16 43.37 -13.40 -4.16
N GLY A 17 43.76 -12.25 -3.62
CA GLY A 17 43.66 -10.97 -4.31
C GLY A 17 44.85 -10.72 -5.26
N GLY A 18 44.55 -10.00 -6.34
CA GLY A 18 45.51 -9.35 -7.26
C GLY A 18 45.61 -10.04 -8.63
N GLY A 19 45.34 -9.39 -9.76
CA GLY A 19 45.00 -8.00 -10.05
C GLY A 19 44.83 -7.79 -11.57
N GLY A 20 44.28 -6.64 -11.96
CA GLY A 20 44.24 -6.17 -13.34
C GLY A 20 43.13 -5.13 -13.56
N PRO A 21 43.43 -3.94 -14.12
CA PRO A 21 42.47 -2.84 -14.21
C PRO A 21 41.47 -3.12 -15.33
N ARG A 22 40.19 -3.28 -15.00
CA ARG A 22 39.14 -3.32 -16.03
C ARG A 22 38.54 -1.93 -16.18
N ALA A 23 38.96 -1.32 -17.29
CA ALA A 23 38.42 -0.19 -18.02
C ALA A 23 37.15 0.46 -17.44
N SER A 24 37.29 1.77 -17.18
CA SER A 24 36.20 2.74 -17.13
C SER A 24 35.37 2.68 -18.41
N GLY A 25 34.34 1.84 -18.41
CA GLY A 25 33.25 1.92 -19.38
C GLY A 25 32.34 3.08 -18.98
N ARG A 26 32.60 4.26 -19.54
CA ARG A 26 31.57 5.31 -19.68
C ARG A 26 30.40 4.67 -20.42
N GLY A 27 29.38 4.23 -19.68
CA GLY A 27 28.08 3.95 -20.25
C GLY A 27 27.52 5.27 -20.74
N SER A 28 27.50 5.45 -22.05
CA SER A 28 26.85 6.58 -22.72
C SER A 28 25.43 6.76 -22.16
N PRO A 29 24.95 7.99 -21.91
CA PRO A 29 23.55 8.21 -21.61
C PRO A 29 22.71 7.66 -22.75
N ARG A 30 21.76 6.78 -22.43
CA ARG A 30 20.76 6.33 -23.40
C ARG A 30 19.99 7.56 -23.87
N PRO A 31 19.76 7.75 -25.18
CA PRO A 31 18.97 8.87 -25.65
C PRO A 31 17.56 8.80 -25.05
N GLU A 32 17.13 9.94 -24.52
CA GLU A 32 15.80 10.15 -23.98
C GLU A 32 14.78 9.79 -25.07
N GLY A 33 13.99 8.75 -24.82
CA GLY A 33 12.92 8.35 -25.72
C GLY A 33 11.83 9.40 -25.70
N GLU A 34 11.69 10.11 -26.81
CA GLU A 34 10.51 10.91 -27.14
C GLU A 34 9.23 10.13 -26.86
N ILE A 35 8.39 10.66 -25.97
CA ILE A 35 7.01 10.19 -25.81
C ILE A 35 6.15 10.77 -26.94
N HIS A 36 6.32 10.27 -28.16
CA HIS A 36 5.35 10.49 -29.23
C HIS A 36 4.17 9.55 -29.03
N GLY A 37 3.00 10.14 -28.79
CA GLY A 37 1.74 9.42 -28.72
C GLY A 37 1.39 8.73 -30.03
N GLN A 38 0.79 7.55 -29.90
CA GLN A 38 -0.45 7.09 -30.54
C GLN A 38 -0.53 5.56 -30.43
N GLY A 39 -1.68 5.05 -29.98
CA GLY A 39 -1.94 3.61 -29.95
C GLY A 39 -2.99 3.20 -28.94
N THR A 40 -4.25 3.50 -29.23
CA THR A 40 -5.41 2.92 -28.54
C THR A 40 -5.35 1.40 -28.64
N VAL A 41 -5.20 0.71 -27.51
CA VAL A 41 -5.44 -0.74 -27.42
C VAL A 41 -6.64 -0.95 -26.51
N ALA A 42 -7.77 -1.27 -27.12
CA ALA A 42 -9.00 -1.62 -26.42
C ALA A 42 -8.86 -3.02 -25.80
N HIS A 43 -8.44 -3.12 -24.55
CA HIS A 43 -8.61 -4.32 -23.75
C HIS A 43 -10.01 -4.31 -23.12
N ARG A 44 -10.93 -5.06 -23.73
CA ARG A 44 -12.19 -5.50 -23.10
C ARG A 44 -11.84 -6.37 -21.90
N ILE A 45 -11.76 -5.76 -20.73
CA ILE A 45 -11.91 -6.47 -19.46
C ILE A 45 -13.41 -6.50 -19.19
N GLY A 46 -14.00 -7.69 -19.26
CA GLY A 46 -15.39 -7.91 -18.89
C GLY A 46 -15.57 -7.64 -17.40
N LEU A 47 -15.87 -6.39 -17.06
CA LEU A 47 -16.41 -6.02 -15.76
C LEU A 47 -17.87 -6.46 -15.77
N THR A 48 -18.21 -7.48 -15.00
CA THR A 48 -19.61 -7.71 -14.63
C THR A 48 -20.03 -6.53 -13.77
N THR A 49 -20.68 -5.54 -14.39
CA THR A 49 -21.33 -4.42 -13.73
C THR A 49 -22.26 -4.97 -12.66
N ILE A 50 -21.97 -4.68 -11.39
CA ILE A 50 -23.02 -4.64 -10.36
C ILE A 50 -23.92 -3.49 -10.79
N ALA A 51 -25.07 -3.80 -11.37
CA ALA A 51 -26.04 -2.79 -11.77
C ALA A 51 -26.56 -2.10 -10.51
N HIS A 52 -25.98 -0.95 -10.16
CA HIS A 52 -26.69 0.10 -9.44
C HIS A 52 -27.38 0.96 -10.49
N PRO A 53 -28.72 1.01 -10.52
CA PRO A 53 -29.41 1.95 -11.39
C PRO A 53 -29.22 3.39 -10.88
N GLU A 54 -28.89 4.28 -11.83
CA GLU A 54 -28.91 5.77 -11.81
C GLU A 54 -27.74 6.54 -11.11
N ASP A 55 -26.97 7.33 -11.88
CA ASP A 55 -26.19 8.53 -11.43
C ASP A 55 -26.42 9.62 -12.49
N PRO A 56 -26.90 10.86 -12.19
CA PRO A 56 -26.02 11.96 -11.73
C PRO A 56 -26.73 13.05 -10.86
N ARG A 57 -26.27 13.27 -9.63
CA ARG A 57 -26.62 14.38 -8.68
C ARG A 57 -27.77 14.14 -7.67
N MET A 58 -27.77 13.01 -6.96
CA MET A 58 -28.59 12.92 -5.73
C MET A 58 -27.70 13.01 -4.49
N PRO A 59 -27.70 14.15 -3.78
CA PRO A 59 -27.15 14.22 -2.45
C PRO A 59 -28.12 13.49 -1.53
N GLY A 60 -27.77 12.25 -1.23
CA GLY A 60 -28.63 11.36 -0.46
C GLY A 60 -27.89 10.07 -0.23
N ILE A 61 -27.32 9.89 0.96
CA ILE A 61 -26.78 8.59 1.36
C ILE A 61 -27.85 7.83 2.14
N THR A 62 -28.17 6.64 1.65
CA THR A 62 -29.14 5.73 2.25
C THR A 62 -28.52 4.96 3.40
N ARG A 63 -29.38 4.41 4.27
CA ARG A 63 -28.95 3.55 5.38
C ARG A 63 -28.15 2.34 4.90
N GLU A 64 -28.55 1.73 3.79
CA GLU A 64 -27.89 0.59 3.16
C GLU A 64 -26.49 0.96 2.67
N GLU A 65 -26.33 2.16 2.11
CA GLU A 65 -25.02 2.69 1.70
C GLU A 65 -24.13 2.97 2.91
N VAL A 66 -24.67 3.49 4.01
CA VAL A 66 -23.92 3.63 5.28
C VAL A 66 -23.47 2.28 5.80
N ALA A 67 -24.35 1.27 5.80
CA ALA A 67 -23.99 -0.09 6.21
C ALA A 67 -22.92 -0.70 5.29
N HIS A 68 -22.99 -0.44 3.98
CA HIS A 68 -21.98 -0.87 3.04
C HIS A 68 -20.63 -0.20 3.31
N LEU A 69 -20.62 1.13 3.50
CA LEU A 69 -19.44 1.90 3.84
C LEU A 69 -18.81 1.43 5.15
N ALA A 70 -19.62 1.15 6.16
CA ALA A 70 -19.15 0.62 7.45
C ALA A 70 -18.43 -0.73 7.28
N ARG A 71 -18.96 -1.64 6.45
CA ARG A 71 -18.26 -2.89 6.13
C ARG A 71 -16.91 -2.65 5.45
N LEU A 72 -16.84 -1.73 4.49
CA LEU A 72 -15.58 -1.38 3.81
C LEU A 72 -14.56 -0.79 4.79
N ALA A 73 -15.03 0.03 5.72
CA ALA A 73 -14.21 0.64 6.78
C ALA A 73 -13.92 -0.30 7.96
N ARG A 74 -14.46 -1.54 7.96
CA ARG A 74 -14.38 -2.51 9.07
C ARG A 74 -14.92 -1.95 10.39
N LEU A 75 -15.99 -1.16 10.30
CA LEU A 75 -16.72 -0.62 11.45
C LEU A 75 -17.98 -1.45 11.68
N GLU A 76 -18.15 -1.95 12.90
CA GLU A 76 -19.41 -2.54 13.35
C GLU A 76 -20.29 -1.41 13.90
N LEU A 77 -21.45 -1.21 13.27
CA LEU A 77 -22.41 -0.18 13.65
C LEU A 77 -23.71 -0.82 14.12
N LYS A 78 -24.28 -0.25 15.18
CA LYS A 78 -25.60 -0.64 15.67
C LYS A 78 -26.69 -0.16 14.72
N PRO A 79 -27.87 -0.81 14.71
CA PRO A 79 -28.98 -0.42 13.84
C PRO A 79 -29.40 1.06 13.98
N GLU A 80 -29.31 1.62 15.18
CA GLU A 80 -29.68 3.01 15.49
C GLU A 80 -28.60 4.01 15.01
N GLU A 81 -27.34 3.59 14.99
CA GLU A 81 -26.22 4.39 14.51
C GLU A 81 -26.28 4.56 12.99
N LEU A 82 -26.81 3.57 12.27
CA LEU A 82 -26.97 3.64 10.81
C LEU A 82 -27.90 4.79 10.39
N ASP A 83 -29.06 4.92 11.05
CA ASP A 83 -30.02 5.97 10.73
C ASP A 83 -29.49 7.36 11.13
N HIS A 84 -28.78 7.42 12.25
CA HIS A 84 -28.12 8.65 12.71
C HIS A 84 -27.03 9.10 11.72
N PHE A 85 -26.16 8.19 11.30
CA PHE A 85 -25.06 8.51 10.40
C PHE A 85 -25.52 8.77 8.97
N ALA A 86 -26.63 8.18 8.51
CA ALA A 86 -27.19 8.52 7.21
C ALA A 86 -27.52 10.01 7.11
N GLY A 87 -28.19 10.58 8.13
CA GLY A 87 -28.49 12.02 8.16
C GLY A 87 -27.23 12.89 8.23
N GLN A 88 -26.27 12.54 9.10
CA GLN A 88 -25.04 13.32 9.24
C GLN A 88 -24.15 13.28 7.99
N LEU A 89 -24.04 12.12 7.35
CA LEU A 89 -23.26 11.97 6.12
C LEU A 89 -23.94 12.70 4.95
N ASP A 90 -25.27 12.73 4.91
CA ASP A 90 -26.00 13.53 3.93
C ASP A 90 -25.69 15.03 4.06
N ASP A 91 -25.71 15.57 5.28
CA ASP A 91 -25.33 16.97 5.55
C ASP A 91 -23.88 17.27 5.09
N ILE A 92 -22.95 16.36 5.33
CA ILE A 92 -21.55 16.50 4.92
C ILE A 92 -21.40 16.46 3.40
N ILE A 93 -22.06 15.50 2.73
CA ILE A 93 -22.02 15.37 1.26
C ILE A 93 -22.61 16.64 0.62
N ASN A 94 -23.73 17.14 1.14
CA ASN A 94 -24.32 18.41 0.72
C ASN A 94 -23.36 19.60 0.92
N ALA A 95 -22.61 19.63 2.02
CA ALA A 95 -21.63 20.68 2.26
C ALA A 95 -20.44 20.62 1.28
N VAL A 96 -19.97 19.42 0.96
CA VAL A 96 -18.86 19.19 0.01
C VAL A 96 -19.29 19.43 -1.44
N ALA A 97 -20.56 19.18 -1.78
CA ALA A 97 -21.09 19.43 -3.13
C ALA A 97 -20.91 20.88 -3.58
N ARG A 98 -20.89 21.85 -2.65
CA ARG A 98 -20.59 23.26 -2.96
C ARG A 98 -19.18 23.50 -3.52
N VAL A 99 -18.23 22.60 -3.26
CA VAL A 99 -16.88 22.68 -3.83
C VAL A 99 -16.92 22.44 -5.34
N SER A 100 -17.85 21.62 -5.81
CA SER A 100 -18.06 21.34 -7.24
C SER A 100 -18.51 22.57 -8.03
N ASP A 101 -19.08 23.59 -7.38
CA ASP A 101 -19.50 24.83 -8.05
C ASP A 101 -18.29 25.67 -8.52
N VAL A 102 -17.10 25.43 -7.95
CA VAL A 102 -15.87 26.20 -8.21
C VAL A 102 -14.82 25.35 -8.92
N ALA A 103 -14.93 24.02 -8.87
CA ALA A 103 -13.99 23.11 -9.51
C ALA A 103 -14.24 23.02 -11.03
N ASP A 104 -13.27 23.49 -11.83
CA ASP A 104 -13.30 23.43 -13.30
C ASP A 104 -12.43 22.26 -13.81
N GLN A 105 -12.77 21.70 -14.98
CA GLN A 105 -12.00 20.63 -15.63
C GLN A 105 -10.60 21.08 -16.04
N ASP A 106 -10.40 22.38 -16.21
CA ASP A 106 -9.10 22.98 -16.55
C ASP A 106 -8.14 23.05 -15.35
N VAL A 107 -8.61 22.77 -14.13
CA VAL A 107 -7.77 22.74 -12.93
C VAL A 107 -7.22 21.32 -12.74
N PRO A 108 -5.89 21.09 -12.91
CA PRO A 108 -5.32 19.78 -12.71
C PRO A 108 -5.42 19.36 -11.23
N PRO A 109 -5.71 18.08 -10.93
CA PRO A 109 -5.78 17.59 -9.56
C PRO A 109 -4.42 17.70 -8.87
N THR A 110 -4.43 18.19 -7.64
CA THR A 110 -3.21 18.33 -6.83
C THR A 110 -3.07 17.14 -5.90
N SER A 111 -2.14 16.21 -6.17
CA SER A 111 -1.87 15.07 -5.29
C SER A 111 -0.89 15.39 -4.16
N HIS A 112 0.14 16.18 -4.45
CA HIS A 112 1.16 16.59 -3.48
C HIS A 112 1.35 18.10 -3.59
N PRO A 113 1.43 18.83 -2.46
CA PRO A 113 1.65 20.27 -2.48
C PRO A 113 3.10 20.64 -2.88
N LEU A 114 4.02 19.67 -2.79
CA LEU A 114 5.42 19.84 -3.18
C LEU A 114 5.71 19.04 -4.45
N PRO A 115 6.54 19.57 -5.36
CA PRO A 115 6.99 18.84 -6.55
C PRO A 115 8.01 17.77 -6.15
N LEU A 116 7.53 16.60 -5.75
CA LEU A 116 8.37 15.45 -5.44
C LEU A 116 8.70 14.70 -6.73
N THR A 117 9.96 14.30 -6.90
CA THR A 117 10.40 13.49 -8.04
C THR A 117 11.38 12.45 -7.56
N ASN A 118 11.08 11.17 -7.82
CA ASN A 118 12.00 10.04 -7.63
C ASN A 118 12.74 10.03 -6.28
N VAL A 119 12.00 10.27 -5.19
CA VAL A 119 12.57 10.24 -3.83
C VAL A 119 12.83 8.79 -3.44
N MET A 120 14.08 8.35 -3.63
CA MET A 120 14.51 6.97 -3.38
C MET A 120 15.35 6.88 -2.10
N ARG A 121 15.25 5.74 -1.41
CA ARG A 121 16.16 5.35 -0.34
C ARG A 121 17.27 4.45 -0.92
N PRO A 122 18.53 4.59 -0.49
CA PRO A 122 19.57 3.61 -0.84
C PRO A 122 19.20 2.20 -0.35
N ASP A 123 19.64 1.19 -1.10
CA ASP A 123 19.45 -0.22 -0.76
C ASP A 123 20.56 -0.69 0.21
N GLU A 124 20.47 -0.21 1.45
CA GLU A 124 21.41 -0.52 2.52
C GLU A 124 20.69 -1.20 3.68
N VAL A 125 21.30 -2.28 4.19
CA VAL A 125 20.77 -3.01 5.35
C VAL A 125 20.88 -2.12 6.59
N ARG A 126 19.77 -1.96 7.30
CA ARG A 126 19.70 -1.25 8.58
C ARG A 126 19.28 -2.22 9.70
N PRO A 127 19.71 -1.99 10.95
CA PRO A 127 19.23 -2.79 12.08
C PRO A 127 17.70 -2.77 12.17
N SER A 128 17.09 -3.95 12.23
CA SER A 128 15.66 -4.11 12.48
C SER A 128 15.35 -3.94 13.97
N LEU A 129 14.07 -3.70 14.29
CA LEU A 129 13.59 -3.77 15.67
C LEU A 129 13.81 -5.18 16.24
N THR A 130 14.08 -5.27 17.55
CA THR A 130 14.05 -6.56 18.25
C THR A 130 12.60 -7.08 18.32
N PRO A 131 12.37 -8.40 18.48
CA PRO A 131 11.02 -8.92 18.66
C PRO A 131 10.26 -8.26 19.81
N GLN A 132 10.94 -7.98 20.92
CA GLN A 132 10.37 -7.31 22.08
C GLN A 132 9.94 -5.87 21.76
N GLN A 133 10.74 -5.14 20.97
CA GLN A 133 10.39 -3.78 20.53
C GLN A 133 9.22 -3.79 19.54
N ALA A 134 9.18 -4.76 18.63
CA ALA A 134 8.11 -4.87 17.65
C ALA A 134 6.76 -5.25 18.30
N LEU A 135 6.77 -6.04 19.37
CA LEU A 135 5.58 -6.54 20.05
C LEU A 135 5.15 -5.70 21.26
N SER A 136 5.85 -4.61 21.58
CA SER A 136 5.59 -3.82 22.80
C SER A 136 4.17 -3.24 22.89
N GLY A 137 3.48 -3.09 21.75
CA GLY A 137 2.09 -2.64 21.66
C GLY A 137 1.11 -3.72 21.19
N ALA A 138 1.52 -4.99 21.11
CA ALA A 138 0.67 -6.07 20.65
C ALA A 138 -0.40 -6.39 21.72
N PRO A 139 -1.70 -6.40 21.37
CA PRO A 139 -2.76 -6.79 22.32
C PRO A 139 -2.61 -8.23 22.84
N ALA A 140 -2.07 -9.13 22.01
CA ALA A 140 -1.74 -10.49 22.38
C ALA A 140 -0.52 -10.96 21.57
N GLU A 141 0.38 -11.68 22.24
CA GLU A 141 1.57 -12.27 21.63
C GLU A 141 1.73 -13.74 22.02
N GLU A 142 2.37 -14.51 21.15
CA GLU A 142 2.74 -15.90 21.42
C GLU A 142 4.02 -16.25 20.66
N GLN A 143 5.02 -16.78 21.36
CA GLN A 143 6.28 -17.25 20.76
C GLN A 143 6.93 -16.21 19.82
N GLN A 144 7.02 -14.95 20.27
CA GLN A 144 7.55 -13.81 19.50
C GLN A 144 6.77 -13.51 18.21
N ARG A 145 5.45 -13.72 18.21
CA ARG A 145 4.54 -13.40 17.09
C ARG A 145 3.29 -12.69 17.59
N PHE A 146 2.66 -11.92 16.71
CA PHE A 146 1.31 -11.40 16.96
C PHE A 146 0.32 -12.56 16.95
N LYS A 147 -0.51 -12.65 18.00
CA LYS A 147 -1.56 -13.64 18.10
C LYS A 147 -2.88 -13.04 17.61
N VAL A 148 -3.44 -13.62 16.56
CA VAL A 148 -4.74 -13.23 15.98
C VAL A 148 -5.64 -14.46 15.83
N PRO A 149 -6.98 -14.29 15.82
CA PRO A 149 -7.88 -15.36 15.41
C PRO A 149 -7.51 -15.89 14.02
N GLN A 150 -7.62 -17.20 13.83
CA GLN A 150 -7.38 -17.80 12.53
C GLN A 150 -8.43 -17.29 11.53
N ILE A 151 -7.98 -16.84 10.36
CA ILE A 151 -8.87 -16.54 9.24
C ILE A 151 -9.27 -17.88 8.64
N LEU A 152 -10.48 -18.33 8.94
CA LEU A 152 -11.14 -19.41 8.21
C LEU A 152 -11.91 -18.78 7.05
N GLY A 153 -11.83 -19.36 5.86
CA GLY A 153 -12.59 -18.88 4.70
C GLY A 153 -14.10 -18.94 4.97
N GLU A 154 -14.83 -17.96 4.46
CA GLU A 154 -16.29 -17.87 4.57
C GLU A 154 -16.94 -19.02 3.77
N GLU A 155 -17.89 -19.72 4.38
CA GLU A 155 -18.98 -20.41 3.68
C GLU A 155 -20.20 -19.48 3.66
#